data_AF-A0AAW2UQY0-F1
#
_entry.id   AF-A0AAW2UQY0-F1
#
_cell.length_a   1.000
_cell.length_b   1.000
_cell.length_c   1.000
_cell.angle_alpha   90.00
_cell.angle_beta   90.00
_cell.angle_gamma   90.00
#
_symmetry.space_group_name_H-M   'P 1'
#
loop_
_entity.id
_entity.type
_entity.pdbx_description
1 polymer ?
#
loop_
_entity_poly.entity_id
_entity_poly.type
_entity_poly.pdbx_seq_one_letter_code
_entity_poly.pdbx_strand_id
1 'polypeptide(L)'
;MLKGRKVPGRGETAAAHYAFGPLEDDIIIKHRLLTRTTTTRGEPPLKKLQKKFTAFALEVEKEADNYADCERLAKAFLQELNTFEIPLLKSKAVIDANVREKENFNELKDDINRQILQAQNDIEDLKKQLEESRLRGSTKRSVKLLGS
;
A
#
# COMPACT_ATOMS: atom_id res chain seq x y z
N MET A 1 -35.50 1.95 19.62
CA MET A 1 -35.60 1.50 18.21
C MET A 1 -34.51 2.18 17.40
N LEU A 2 -33.70 1.38 16.70
CA LEU A 2 -32.51 1.79 15.95
C LEU A 2 -32.87 2.63 14.71
N LYS A 3 -32.09 3.68 14.41
CA LYS A 3 -32.11 4.32 13.09
C LYS A 3 -30.68 4.63 12.59
N GLY A 4 -30.12 3.62 11.93
CA GLY A 4 -29.34 3.68 10.69
C GLY A 4 -28.28 4.76 10.52
N ARG A 5 -27.02 4.36 10.70
CA ARG A 5 -25.83 5.03 10.15
C ARG A 5 -25.83 4.89 8.62
N LYS A 6 -25.89 6.00 7.89
CA LYS A 6 -25.65 6.05 6.43
C LYS A 6 -24.16 6.34 6.18
N VAL A 7 -23.51 5.43 5.47
CA VAL A 7 -22.16 5.56 4.91
C VAL A 7 -22.31 5.96 3.43
N PRO A 8 -21.71 7.06 2.94
CA PRO A 8 -21.42 7.23 1.51
C PRO A 8 -20.01 6.67 1.25
N GLY A 9 -19.76 5.72 0.34
CA GLY A 9 -20.09 5.75 -1.09
C GLY A 9 -18.85 6.28 -1.84
N ARG A 10 -17.80 5.48 -2.00
CA ARG A 10 -17.47 4.62 -3.17
C ARG A 10 -17.57 5.36 -4.51
N GLY A 11 -16.41 5.86 -4.95
CA GLY A 11 -16.11 6.28 -6.31
C GLY A 11 -14.68 6.77 -6.34
N GLU A 12 -13.76 5.94 -6.85
CA GLU A 12 -12.62 6.32 -7.70
C GLU A 12 -11.56 5.23 -7.72
N THR A 13 -11.06 5.00 -8.92
CA THR A 13 -10.14 3.94 -9.36
C THR A 13 -8.82 3.96 -8.59
N ALA A 14 -8.57 2.98 -7.72
CA ALA A 14 -7.28 2.83 -7.06
C ALA A 14 -6.26 2.18 -8.03
N ALA A 15 -5.79 2.98 -8.99
CA ALA A 15 -4.47 2.79 -9.57
C ALA A 15 -3.48 2.63 -8.40
N ALA A 16 -2.57 1.65 -8.50
CA ALA A 16 -1.56 1.36 -7.48
C ALA A 16 -1.05 2.64 -6.81
N HIS A 17 -1.56 2.96 -5.62
CA HIS A 17 -1.25 4.21 -4.91
C HIS A 17 0.15 4.12 -4.32
N TYR A 18 1.16 4.22 -5.17
CA TYR A 18 2.25 5.12 -4.82
C TYR A 18 1.63 6.53 -4.83
N ALA A 19 1.87 7.32 -3.79
CA ALA A 19 1.35 8.68 -3.78
C ALA A 19 1.96 9.52 -4.93
N PHE A 20 3.14 9.10 -5.42
CA PHE A 20 3.91 9.70 -6.51
C PHE A 20 4.64 8.61 -7.34
N GLY A 21 5.37 8.98 -8.40
CA GLY A 21 6.12 8.01 -9.21
C GLY A 21 7.24 7.29 -8.42
N PRO A 22 7.77 6.14 -8.90
CA PRO A 22 8.79 5.35 -8.17
C PRO A 22 10.04 6.14 -7.78
N LEU A 23 10.47 7.08 -8.62
CA LEU A 23 11.58 7.99 -8.33
C LEU A 23 11.21 9.05 -7.27
N GLU A 24 9.95 9.49 -7.27
CA GLU A 24 9.45 10.52 -6.36
C GLU A 24 9.23 9.95 -4.95
N ASP A 25 8.78 8.70 -4.85
CA ASP A 25 8.68 8.00 -3.56
C ASP A 25 10.05 7.74 -2.94
N ASP A 26 11.06 7.41 -3.75
CA ASP A 26 12.44 7.26 -3.31
C ASP A 26 13.01 8.59 -2.76
N ILE A 27 12.67 9.70 -3.42
CA ILE A 27 12.97 11.06 -2.97
C ILE A 27 12.24 11.35 -1.66
N ILE A 28 10.97 10.97 -1.51
CA ILE A 28 10.17 11.21 -0.30
C ILE A 28 10.67 10.37 0.88
N ILE A 29 11.08 9.12 0.66
CA ILE A 29 11.67 8.25 1.67
C ILE A 29 13.02 8.82 2.10
N LYS A 30 13.90 9.19 1.16
CA LYS A 30 15.16 9.89 1.45
C LYS A 30 14.91 11.19 2.20
N HIS A 31 13.91 11.97 1.78
CA HIS A 31 13.54 13.23 2.41
C HIS A 31 13.05 13.01 3.85
N ARG A 32 12.15 12.06 4.10
CA ARG A 32 11.67 11.74 5.46
C ARG A 32 12.78 11.21 6.36
N LEU A 33 13.70 10.40 5.81
CA LEU A 33 14.91 9.96 6.50
C LEU A 33 15.80 11.15 6.85
N LEU A 34 15.99 12.11 5.95
CA LEU A 34 16.84 13.27 6.19
C LEU A 34 16.19 14.31 7.14
N THR A 35 14.88 14.52 7.03
CA THR A 35 14.16 15.63 7.70
C THR A 35 13.30 15.21 8.88
N ARG A 36 13.20 13.91 9.18
CA ARG A 36 12.52 13.39 10.39
C ARG A 36 11.02 13.73 10.46
N THR A 37 10.33 13.79 9.32
CA THR A 37 8.92 14.19 9.27
C THR A 37 7.95 13.24 10.00
N THR A 38 8.40 12.06 10.44
CA THR A 38 7.52 11.08 11.10
C THR A 38 7.82 10.72 12.56
N THR A 39 8.80 11.30 13.27
CA THR A 39 8.80 11.26 14.76
C THR A 39 9.86 12.16 15.42
N THR A 40 9.38 12.96 16.38
CA THR A 40 10.07 13.67 17.49
C THR A 40 11.38 14.43 17.21
N ARG A 41 11.20 15.76 17.11
CA ARG A 41 12.09 16.88 17.49
C ARG A 41 13.49 16.44 17.98
N GLY A 42 14.46 16.50 17.08
CA GLY A 42 15.88 16.35 17.39
C GLY A 42 16.72 16.34 16.12
N GLU A 43 18.03 16.49 16.29
CA GLU A 43 19.07 16.50 15.24
C GLU A 43 18.79 15.45 14.12
N PRO A 44 19.02 15.77 12.82
CA PRO A 44 18.78 14.84 11.71
C PRO A 44 19.37 13.45 12.02
N PRO A 45 18.65 12.36 11.72
CA PRO A 45 18.98 11.04 12.26
C PRO A 45 20.38 10.58 11.84
N LEU A 46 20.84 10.95 10.65
CA LEU A 46 22.18 10.60 10.18
C LEU A 46 23.27 11.56 10.65
N LYS A 47 22.94 12.76 11.15
CA LYS A 47 23.94 13.78 11.49
C LYS A 47 24.84 13.33 12.63
N LYS A 48 24.29 12.62 13.62
CA LYS A 48 25.07 12.08 14.74
C LYS A 48 25.97 10.93 14.31
N LEU A 49 25.46 10.05 13.44
CA LEU A 49 26.23 8.96 12.83
C LEU A 49 27.39 9.51 11.97
N GLN A 50 27.11 10.50 11.13
CA GLN A 50 28.11 11.17 10.29
C GLN A 50 29.21 11.80 11.13
N LYS A 51 28.86 12.55 12.19
CA LYS A 51 29.87 13.14 13.09
C LYS A 51 30.80 12.08 13.70
N LYS A 52 30.25 10.94 14.13
CA LYS A 52 31.03 9.84 14.71
C LYS A 52 31.92 9.17 13.66
N PHE A 53 31.42 8.97 12.44
CA PHE A 53 32.23 8.47 11.32
C PHE A 53 33.38 9.42 10.99
N THR A 54 33.10 10.72 10.81
CA THR A 54 34.13 11.72 10.50
C THR A 54 35.17 11.81 11.62
N ALA A 55 34.76 11.76 12.89
CA ALA A 55 35.71 11.75 14.01
C ALA A 55 36.63 10.51 13.97
N PHE A 56 36.09 9.32 13.68
CA PHE A 56 36.89 8.11 13.52
C PHE A 56 37.86 8.22 12.32
N ALA A 57 37.37 8.64 11.15
CA ALA A 57 38.19 8.77 9.95
C ALA A 57 39.36 9.76 10.15
N LEU A 58 39.07 10.94 10.73
CA LEU A 58 40.09 11.94 11.03
C LEU A 58 41.14 11.44 12.03
N GLU A 59 40.76 10.55 12.96
CA GLU A 59 41.72 9.97 13.90
C GLU A 59 42.65 8.98 13.18
N VAL A 60 42.11 8.15 12.29
CA VAL A 60 42.89 7.21 11.47
C VAL A 60 43.87 7.95 10.55
N GLU A 61 43.46 9.08 9.97
CA GLU A 61 44.28 9.89 9.06
C GLU A 61 45.49 10.57 9.73
N LYS A 62 45.57 10.61 11.06
CA LYS A 62 46.69 11.25 11.76
C LYS A 62 48.00 10.48 11.67
N GLU A 63 47.98 9.23 11.18
CA GLU A 63 49.16 8.34 11.05
C GLU A 63 50.05 8.30 12.31
N ALA A 64 49.40 8.38 13.48
CA ALA A 64 50.05 8.38 14.79
C ALA A 64 49.82 7.03 15.50
N ASP A 65 50.53 6.81 16.60
CA ASP A 65 50.37 5.63 17.46
C ASP A 65 49.11 5.76 18.34
N ASN A 66 47.94 6.00 17.73
CA ASN A 66 46.67 6.37 18.35
C ASN A 66 45.62 5.25 18.33
N TYR A 67 46.06 4.00 18.31
CA TYR A 67 45.21 2.81 18.21
C TYR A 67 44.06 2.77 19.22
N ALA A 68 44.31 3.17 20.47
CA ALA A 68 43.30 3.17 21.53
C ALA A 68 42.14 4.16 21.25
N ASP A 69 42.46 5.34 20.69
CA ASP A 69 41.45 6.32 20.32
C ASP A 69 40.68 5.92 19.07
N CYS A 70 41.38 5.35 18.07
CA CYS A 70 40.76 4.75 16.89
C CYS A 70 39.76 3.65 17.30
N GLU A 71 40.14 2.74 18.19
CA GLU A 71 39.27 1.66 18.68
C GLU A 71 38.03 2.22 19.41
N ARG A 72 38.23 3.21 20.29
CA ARG A 72 37.14 3.86 21.02
C ARG A 72 36.16 4.55 20.07
N LEU A 73 36.66 5.27 19.06
CA LEU A 73 35.84 5.97 18.08
C LEU A 73 35.10 4.98 17.15
N ALA A 74 35.76 3.90 16.72
CA ALA A 74 35.14 2.83 15.94
C ALA A 74 33.97 2.17 16.70
N LYS A 75 34.17 1.83 17.98
CA LYS A 75 33.11 1.30 18.85
C LYS A 75 31.95 2.28 18.98
N ALA A 76 32.23 3.57 19.19
CA ALA A 76 31.19 4.59 19.31
C ALA A 76 30.40 4.79 18.01
N PHE A 77 31.05 4.67 16.85
CA PHE A 77 30.41 4.70 15.54
C PHE A 77 29.52 3.47 15.31
N LEU A 78 30.02 2.26 15.55
CA LEU A 78 29.25 1.02 15.41
C LEU A 78 28.03 0.99 16.34
N GLN A 79 28.17 1.45 17.58
CA GLN A 79 27.05 1.59 18.50
C GLN A 79 25.97 2.53 17.98
N GLU A 80 26.36 3.64 17.34
CA GLU A 80 25.38 4.53 16.71
C GLU A 80 24.72 3.87 15.51
N LEU A 81 25.48 3.15 14.70
CA LEU A 81 24.97 2.44 13.53
C LEU A 81 23.90 1.40 13.91
N ASN A 82 24.14 0.64 14.98
CA ASN A 82 23.18 -0.33 15.50
C ASN A 82 21.84 0.28 15.92
N THR A 83 21.79 1.58 16.25
CA THR A 83 20.51 2.23 16.60
C THR A 83 19.52 2.28 15.42
N PHE A 84 20.01 2.14 14.18
CA PHE A 84 19.17 2.16 12.97
C PHE A 84 18.69 0.77 12.53
N GLU A 85 19.32 -0.30 13.01
CA GLU A 85 19.06 -1.67 12.53
C GLU A 85 17.59 -2.08 12.73
N ILE A 86 17.10 -2.00 13.98
CA ILE A 86 15.70 -2.35 14.30
C ILE A 86 14.70 -1.46 13.55
N PRO A 87 14.83 -0.12 13.52
CA PRO A 87 13.95 0.74 12.73
C PRO A 87 13.91 0.39 11.24
N LEU A 88 15.05 0.09 10.62
CA LEU A 88 15.14 -0.24 9.20
C LEU A 88 14.49 -1.60 8.92
N LEU A 89 14.75 -2.61 9.76
CA LEU A 89 14.09 -3.91 9.66
C LEU A 89 12.57 -3.79 9.80
N LYS A 90 12.10 -2.97 10.75
CA LYS A 90 10.67 -2.69 10.93
C LYS A 90 10.08 -2.03 9.69
N SER A 91 10.76 -1.02 9.14
CA SER A 91 10.32 -0.34 7.92
C SER A 91 10.18 -1.32 6.75
N LYS A 92 11.18 -2.18 6.55
CA LYS A 92 11.13 -3.23 5.53
C LYS A 92 9.95 -4.17 5.75
N ALA A 93 9.74 -4.66 6.98
CA ALA A 93 8.63 -5.56 7.30
C ALA A 93 7.26 -4.95 7.01
N VAL A 94 7.09 -3.65 7.29
CA VAL A 94 5.86 -2.91 6.97
C VAL A 94 5.67 -2.75 5.47
N ILE A 95 6.73 -2.42 4.71
CA ILE A 95 6.67 -2.35 3.25
C ILE A 95 6.26 -3.71 2.66
N ASP A 96 6.91 -4.78 3.10
CA ASP A 96 6.61 -6.14 2.64
C ASP A 96 5.15 -6.53 2.95
N ALA A 97 4.63 -6.14 4.12
CA ALA A 97 3.23 -6.36 4.47
C ALA A 97 2.26 -5.57 3.57
N ASN A 98 2.55 -4.28 3.33
CA ASN A 98 1.73 -3.44 2.46
C ASN A 98 1.71 -3.95 1.02
N VAL A 99 2.83 -4.49 0.51
CA VAL A 99 2.89 -5.11 -0.83
C VAL A 99 1.97 -6.33 -0.91
N ARG A 100 2.08 -7.26 0.05
CA ARG A 100 1.19 -8.43 0.10
C ARG A 100 -0.28 -8.05 0.21
N GLU A 101 -0.59 -7.05 1.02
CA GLU A 101 -1.96 -6.58 1.19
C GLU A 101 -2.51 -5.94 -0.09
N LYS A 102 -1.68 -5.16 -0.80
CA LYS A 102 -2.02 -4.60 -2.11
C LYS A 102 -2.27 -5.70 -3.15
N GLU A 103 -1.47 -6.76 -3.17
CA GLU A 103 -1.67 -7.90 -4.07
C GLU A 103 -3.00 -8.59 -3.78
N ASN A 104 -3.29 -8.88 -2.51
CA ASN A 104 -4.57 -9.44 -2.08
C ASN A 104 -5.78 -8.57 -2.47
N PHE A 105 -5.66 -7.24 -2.35
CA PHE A 105 -6.72 -6.33 -2.81
C PHE A 105 -6.94 -6.35 -4.32
N ASN A 106 -5.87 -6.53 -5.11
CA ASN A 106 -6.00 -6.65 -6.56
C ASN A 106 -6.73 -7.94 -6.94
N GLU A 107 -6.38 -9.07 -6.33
CA GLU A 107 -7.05 -10.35 -6.54
C GLU A 107 -8.54 -10.26 -6.19
N LEU A 108 -8.86 -9.70 -5.02
CA LEU A 108 -10.24 -9.51 -4.59
C LEU A 108 -11.03 -8.59 -5.54
N LYS A 109 -10.41 -7.52 -6.03
CA LYS A 109 -11.03 -6.62 -7.01
C LYS A 109 -11.37 -7.38 -8.30
N ASP A 110 -10.46 -8.22 -8.78
CA ASP A 110 -10.66 -8.98 -10.02
C ASP A 110 -11.75 -10.05 -9.85
N ASP A 111 -11.82 -10.70 -8.68
CA ASP A 111 -12.91 -11.63 -8.34
C ASP A 111 -14.27 -10.94 -8.30
N ILE A 112 -14.35 -9.76 -7.68
CA ILE A 112 -15.60 -8.98 -7.62
C ILE A 112 -16.03 -8.58 -9.04
N ASN A 113 -15.09 -8.15 -9.88
CA ASN A 113 -15.41 -7.79 -11.28
C ASN A 113 -15.93 -8.99 -12.06
N ARG A 114 -15.35 -10.19 -11.88
CA ARG A 114 -15.87 -11.43 -12.47
C ARG A 114 -17.31 -11.72 -12.03
N GLN A 115 -17.59 -11.60 -10.73
CA GLN A 115 -18.93 -11.82 -10.20
C GLN A 115 -19.96 -10.80 -10.70
N ILE A 116 -19.56 -9.53 -10.86
CA ILE A 116 -20.42 -8.49 -11.44
C ILE A 116 -20.78 -8.83 -12.89
N LEU A 117 -19.80 -9.22 -13.70
CA LEU A 117 -20.05 -9.61 -15.10
C LEU A 117 -20.97 -10.82 -15.20
N GLN A 118 -20.76 -11.83 -14.34
CA GLN A 118 -21.63 -12.99 -14.29
C GLN A 118 -23.07 -12.58 -13.95
N ALA A 119 -23.27 -11.78 -12.91
CA ALA A 119 -24.60 -11.32 -12.51
C ALA A 119 -25.27 -10.47 -13.60
N GLN A 120 -24.52 -9.67 -14.35
CA GLN A 120 -25.04 -8.90 -15.49
C GLN A 120 -25.54 -9.82 -16.60
N ASN A 121 -24.78 -10.86 -16.94
CA ASN A 121 -25.18 -11.86 -17.93
C ASN A 121 -26.44 -12.60 -17.47
N ASP A 122 -26.48 -13.04 -16.21
CA ASP A 122 -27.65 -13.72 -15.64
C ASP A 122 -28.91 -12.84 -15.69
N ILE A 123 -28.78 -11.54 -15.39
CA ILE A 123 -29.88 -10.57 -15.52
C ILE A 123 -30.35 -10.45 -16.97
N GLU A 124 -29.43 -10.41 -17.93
CA GLU A 124 -29.79 -10.29 -19.35
C GLU A 124 -30.52 -11.53 -19.85
N ASP A 125 -30.06 -12.72 -19.47
CA ASP A 125 -30.71 -13.99 -19.82
C ASP A 125 -32.10 -14.10 -19.19
N LEU A 126 -32.25 -13.71 -17.92
CA LEU A 126 -33.56 -13.67 -17.27
C LEU A 126 -34.53 -12.68 -17.94
N LYS A 127 -34.04 -11.54 -18.43
CA LYS A 127 -34.87 -10.60 -19.21
C LYS A 127 -35.36 -11.22 -20.52
N LYS A 128 -34.49 -11.93 -21.24
CA LYS A 128 -34.87 -12.65 -22.48
C LYS A 128 -35.93 -13.71 -22.19
N GLN A 129 -35.70 -14.55 -21.18
CA GLN A 129 -36.67 -15.58 -20.76
C GLN A 129 -38.02 -15.00 -20.34
N LEU A 130 -38.02 -13.83 -19.67
CA LEU A 130 -39.23 -13.13 -19.28
C LEU A 130 -40.02 -12.63 -20.49
N GLU A 131 -39.36 -12.01 -21.47
CA GLU A 131 -40.02 -11.50 -22.69
C GLU A 131 -40.59 -12.64 -23.53
N GLU A 132 -39.85 -13.73 -23.71
CA GLU A 132 -40.37 -14.91 -24.40
C GLU A 132 -41.60 -15.50 -23.71
N SER A 133 -41.59 -15.55 -22.37
CA SER A 133 -42.72 -16.06 -21.59
C SER A 133 -43.94 -15.14 -21.70
N ARG A 134 -43.72 -13.82 -21.77
CA ARG A 134 -44.77 -12.82 -22.03
C ARG A 134 -45.42 -13.03 -23.39
N LEU A 135 -44.63 -13.22 -24.44
CA LEU A 135 -45.11 -13.49 -25.80
C LEU A 135 -45.91 -14.79 -25.86
N ARG A 136 -45.39 -15.89 -25.30
CA ARG A 136 -46.08 -17.19 -25.23
C ARG A 136 -47.45 -17.09 -24.53
N GLY A 137 -47.54 -16.31 -23.45
CA GLY A 137 -48.79 -16.09 -22.72
C GLY A 137 -49.82 -15.25 -23.50
N SER A 138 -49.38 -14.27 -24.28
CA SER A 138 -50.25 -13.49 -25.16
C SER A 138 -50.76 -14.32 -26.34
N THR A 139 -49.90 -15.09 -27.02
CA THR A 139 -50.32 -16.01 -28.10
C THR A 139 -51.36 -17.02 -27.62
N LYS A 140 -51.16 -17.64 -26.45
CA LYS A 140 -52.16 -18.56 -25.86
C LYS A 140 -53.52 -17.89 -25.59
N ARG A 141 -53.54 -16.63 -25.17
CA ARG A 141 -54.79 -15.88 -24.93
C ARG A 141 -55.50 -15.52 -26.23
N SER A 142 -54.77 -15.09 -27.25
CA SER A 142 -55.32 -14.78 -28.58
C SER A 142 -55.96 -16.01 -29.24
N VAL A 143 -55.30 -17.17 -29.17
CA VAL A 143 -55.84 -18.44 -29.70
C VAL A 143 -57.11 -18.86 -28.97
N LYS A 144 -57.21 -18.63 -27.66
CA LYS A 144 -58.42 -18.93 -26.88
C LYS A 144 -59.61 -18.04 -27.25
N LEU A 145 -59.36 -16.78 -27.61
CA LEU A 145 -60.40 -15.81 -27.99
C LEU A 145 -60.90 -15.97 -29.43
N LEU A 146 -60.10 -16.57 -30.32
CA LEU A 146 -60.50 -16.84 -31.71
C LEU A 146 -61.21 -18.20 -31.89
N GLY A 147 -61.15 -19.07 -30.87
CA GLY A 147 -61.80 -20.37 -30.84
C GLY A 147 -63.10 -20.43 -30.01
N SER A 148 -63.63 -19.29 -29.57
CA SER A 148 -64.93 -19.13 -28.91
C SER A 148 -65.82 -18.23 -29.75
#